data_AF-A0A1I5Z4E4-F1
#
_entry.id   AF-A0A1I5Z4E4-F1
#
_cell.length_a   1.000
_cell.length_b   1.000
_cell.length_c   1.000
_cell.angle_alpha   90.00
_cell.angle_beta   90.00
_cell.angle_gamma   90.00
#
_symmetry.space_group_name_H-M   'P 1'
#
loop_
_entity.id
_entity.type
_entity.pdbx_description
1 polymer ?
#
loop_
_entity_poly.entity_id
_entity_poly.type
_entity_poly.pdbx_seq_one_letter_code
_entity_poly.pdbx_strand_id
1 'polypeptide(L)'
;MKTLVNALLRLIEIAKILGLDDRDLENAKEFLMHNEFGLCFDTIITQMYEYDIEIDNDFYESISKIGERMNLKQESYSFMKELIRDESNVPKPVKDELARIIAGLIE
;
A
#
# COMPACT_ATOMS: atom_id res chain seq x y z
N MET A 1 2.55 -17.66 -13.54
CA MET A 1 1.37 -17.81 -12.65
C MET A 1 1.76 -18.09 -11.20
N LYS A 2 2.39 -19.23 -10.86
CA LYS A 2 2.83 -19.50 -9.46
C LYS A 2 3.66 -18.38 -8.82
N THR A 3 4.51 -17.72 -9.61
CA THR A 3 5.36 -16.61 -9.17
C THR A 3 4.61 -15.32 -8.85
N LEU A 4 3.46 -15.07 -9.52
CA LEU A 4 2.62 -13.90 -9.26
C LEU A 4 1.77 -14.14 -8.01
N VAL A 5 1.14 -15.31 -7.90
CA VAL A 5 0.37 -15.71 -6.72
C VAL A 5 1.22 -15.61 -5.45
N ASN A 6 2.46 -16.13 -5.47
CA ASN A 6 3.36 -16.03 -4.33
C ASN A 6 3.74 -14.57 -4.00
N ALA A 7 3.81 -13.69 -5.00
CA ALA A 7 4.12 -12.28 -4.78
C ALA A 7 2.92 -11.56 -4.13
N LEU A 8 1.69 -11.84 -4.58
CA LEU A 8 0.47 -11.31 -4.00
C LEU A 8 0.23 -11.84 -2.58
N LEU A 9 0.51 -13.11 -2.30
CA LEU A 9 0.48 -13.65 -0.93
C LEU A 9 1.46 -12.89 -0.02
N ARG A 10 2.68 -12.63 -0.50
CA ARG A 10 3.66 -11.84 0.27
C ARG A 10 3.19 -10.40 0.50
N LEU A 11 2.56 -9.79 -0.51
CA LEU A 11 1.97 -8.45 -0.38
C LEU A 11 0.92 -8.42 0.74
N ILE A 12 0.01 -9.39 0.77
CA ILE A 12 -1.01 -9.54 1.82
C ILE A 12 -0.36 -9.74 3.20
N GLU A 13 0.63 -10.61 3.31
CA GLU A 13 1.30 -10.88 4.59
C GLU A 13 2.07 -9.66 5.12
N ILE A 14 2.73 -8.89 4.24
CA ILE A 14 3.41 -7.67 4.66
C ILE A 14 2.38 -6.60 5.06
N ALA A 15 1.31 -6.41 4.29
CA ALA A 15 0.24 -5.47 4.64
C ALA A 15 -0.37 -5.79 6.02
N LYS A 16 -0.54 -7.08 6.34
CA LYS A 16 -0.95 -7.54 7.67
C LYS A 16 0.04 -7.13 8.76
N ILE A 17 1.33 -7.36 8.54
CA ILE A 17 2.39 -6.99 9.50
C ILE A 17 2.40 -5.47 9.74
N LEU A 18 2.14 -4.69 8.70
CA LEU A 18 2.08 -3.23 8.75
C LEU A 18 0.76 -2.70 9.35
N GLY A 19 -0.20 -3.57 9.67
CA GLY A 19 -1.40 -3.23 10.43
C GLY A 19 -2.67 -3.00 9.63
N LEU A 20 -2.74 -3.47 8.37
CA LEU A 20 -3.99 -3.47 7.62
C LEU A 20 -5.04 -4.38 8.27
N ASP A 21 -6.31 -3.93 8.33
CA ASP A 21 -7.40 -4.64 9.00
C ASP A 21 -7.71 -6.00 8.36
N ASP A 22 -8.13 -6.96 9.19
CA ASP A 22 -8.39 -8.34 8.76
C ASP A 22 -9.48 -8.42 7.68
N ARG A 23 -10.46 -7.49 7.65
CA ARG A 23 -11.51 -7.47 6.63
C ARG A 23 -10.95 -7.19 5.24
N ASP A 24 -10.05 -6.22 5.11
CA ASP A 24 -9.44 -5.86 3.82
C ASP A 24 -8.47 -6.95 3.34
N LEU A 25 -7.76 -7.58 4.29
CA LEU A 25 -6.93 -8.74 4.01
C LEU A 25 -7.76 -9.94 3.52
N GLU A 26 -8.93 -10.18 4.09
CA GLU A 26 -9.81 -11.27 3.66
C GLU A 26 -10.37 -11.01 2.27
N ASN A 27 -10.86 -9.80 1.99
CA ASN A 27 -11.29 -9.41 0.65
C ASN A 27 -10.20 -9.65 -0.40
N ALA A 28 -8.96 -9.24 -0.12
CA ALA A 28 -7.83 -9.45 -1.02
C ALA A 28 -7.50 -10.93 -1.24
N LYS A 29 -7.65 -11.78 -0.21
CA LYS A 29 -7.48 -13.24 -0.33
C LYS A 29 -8.59 -13.88 -1.15
N GLU A 30 -9.84 -13.47 -0.99
CA GLU A 30 -10.95 -13.94 -1.81
C GLU A 30 -10.70 -13.64 -3.29
N PHE A 31 -10.32 -12.41 -3.62
CA PHE A 31 -9.93 -12.04 -4.99
C PHE A 31 -8.79 -12.91 -5.53
N LEU A 32 -7.77 -13.16 -4.70
CA LEU A 32 -6.66 -14.03 -5.09
C LEU A 32 -7.13 -15.47 -5.38
N MET A 33 -8.01 -16.03 -4.55
CA MET A 33 -8.58 -17.37 -4.72
C MET A 33 -9.42 -17.49 -5.99
N HIS A 34 -10.07 -16.39 -6.40
CA HIS A 34 -10.83 -16.31 -7.65
C HIS A 34 -9.99 -15.94 -8.88
N ASN A 35 -8.65 -15.86 -8.75
CA ASN A 35 -7.71 -15.41 -9.78
C ASN A 35 -7.91 -13.96 -10.25
N GLU A 36 -8.58 -13.14 -9.45
CA GLU A 36 -8.79 -11.71 -9.68
C GLU A 36 -7.57 -10.93 -9.17
N PHE A 37 -6.40 -11.19 -9.76
CA PHE A 37 -5.11 -10.66 -9.31
C PHE A 37 -5.06 -9.13 -9.27
N GLY A 38 -5.71 -8.48 -10.26
CA GLY A 38 -5.88 -7.03 -10.32
C GLY A 38 -6.54 -6.48 -9.06
N LEU A 39 -7.69 -7.05 -8.72
CA LEU A 39 -8.47 -6.63 -7.55
C LEU A 39 -7.74 -6.96 -6.25
N CYS A 40 -7.08 -8.11 -6.15
CA CYS A 40 -6.25 -8.46 -4.99
C CYS A 40 -5.16 -7.41 -4.74
N PHE A 41 -4.40 -7.04 -5.78
CA PHE A 41 -3.36 -6.02 -5.69
C PHE A 41 -3.92 -4.65 -5.33
N ASP A 42 -4.93 -4.21 -6.09
CA ASP A 42 -5.55 -2.88 -5.95
C ASP A 42 -6.19 -2.67 -4.58
N THR A 43 -6.86 -3.70 -4.05
CA THR A 43 -7.45 -3.69 -2.71
C THR A 43 -6.37 -3.43 -1.66
N ILE A 44 -5.25 -4.16 -1.70
CA ILE A 44 -4.21 -3.99 -0.69
C ILE A 44 -3.61 -2.58 -0.74
N ILE A 45 -3.18 -2.11 -1.91
CA ILE A 45 -2.50 -0.80 -1.99
C ILE A 45 -3.46 0.36 -1.71
N THR A 46 -4.73 0.25 -2.14
CA THR A 46 -5.73 1.30 -1.89
C THR A 46 -6.06 1.39 -0.42
N GLN A 47 -6.33 0.26 0.24
CA GLN A 47 -6.68 0.26 1.65
C GLN A 47 -5.50 0.69 2.54
N MET A 48 -4.27 0.28 2.21
CA MET A 48 -3.09 0.81 2.90
C MET A 48 -2.96 2.33 2.79
N TYR A 49 -3.29 2.90 1.62
CA TYR A 49 -3.28 4.35 1.43
C TYR A 49 -4.42 5.05 2.16
N GLU A 50 -5.64 4.51 2.11
CA GLU A 50 -6.81 5.11 2.78
C GLU A 50 -6.66 5.13 4.32
N TYR A 51 -5.93 4.17 4.88
CA TYR A 51 -5.62 4.14 6.31
C TYR A 51 -4.27 4.77 6.67
N ASP A 52 -3.64 5.49 5.74
CA ASP A 52 -2.36 6.17 5.96
C ASP A 52 -1.25 5.23 6.49
N ILE A 53 -1.27 3.96 6.08
CA ILE A 53 -0.31 2.95 6.53
C ILE A 53 1.04 3.23 5.89
N GLU A 54 1.98 3.62 6.74
CA GLU A 54 3.34 3.96 6.33
C GLU A 54 4.08 2.74 5.79
N ILE A 55 4.92 2.99 4.79
CA ILE A 55 5.73 1.96 4.13
C ILE A 55 7.18 2.41 4.03
N ASP A 56 8.08 1.48 3.74
CA ASP A 56 9.45 1.80 3.36
C ASP A 56 9.65 1.70 1.83
N ASN A 57 10.86 2.05 1.39
CA ASN A 57 11.24 2.00 -0.03
C ASN A 57 11.28 0.55 -0.57
N ASP A 58 11.67 -0.43 0.25
CA ASP A 58 11.80 -1.84 -0.17
C ASP A 58 10.42 -2.45 -0.44
N PHE A 59 9.42 -2.08 0.36
CA PHE A 59 8.04 -2.48 0.16
C PHE A 59 7.43 -1.79 -1.07
N TYR A 60 7.70 -0.49 -1.28
CA TYR A 60 7.29 0.20 -2.50
C TYR A 60 7.91 -0.43 -3.77
N GLU A 61 9.17 -0.86 -3.70
CA GLU A 61 9.83 -1.58 -4.80
C GLU A 61 9.13 -2.94 -5.07
N SER A 62 8.71 -3.62 -4.00
CA SER A 62 7.95 -4.87 -4.10
C SER A 62 6.59 -4.67 -4.78
N ILE A 63 5.85 -3.60 -4.41
CA ILE A 63 4.61 -3.18 -5.07
C ILE A 63 4.86 -2.92 -6.57
N SER A 64 5.91 -2.17 -6.90
CA SER A 64 6.26 -1.82 -8.28
C SER A 64 6.55 -3.06 -9.13
N LYS A 65 7.33 -4.00 -8.59
CA LYS A 65 7.64 -5.29 -9.26
C LYS A 65 6.39 -6.13 -9.50
N ILE A 66 5.39 -6.09 -8.61
CA ILE A 66 4.12 -6.78 -8.81
C ILE A 66 3.32 -6.10 -9.92
N GLY A 67 3.19 -4.77 -9.87
CA GLY A 67 2.50 -3.98 -10.90
C GLY A 67 3.09 -4.21 -12.30
N GLU A 68 4.42 -4.19 -12.43
CA GLU A 68 5.12 -4.49 -13.69
C GLU A 68 4.80 -5.90 -14.21
N ARG A 69 4.79 -6.92 -13.34
CA ARG A 69 4.43 -8.30 -13.72
C ARG A 69 2.99 -8.44 -14.20
N MET A 70 2.12 -7.53 -13.75
CA MET A 70 0.72 -7.45 -14.14
C MET A 70 0.50 -6.50 -15.32
N ASN A 71 1.57 -5.93 -15.88
CA ASN A 71 1.54 -4.94 -16.96
C ASN A 71 0.70 -3.69 -16.61
N LEU A 72 0.70 -3.32 -15.33
CA LEU A 72 0.11 -2.07 -14.85
C LEU A 72 1.08 -0.92 -15.06
N LYS A 73 0.55 0.25 -15.39
CA LYS A 73 1.37 1.47 -15.48
C LYS A 73 1.71 1.97 -14.08
N GLN A 74 2.85 2.66 -13.95
CA GLN A 74 3.31 3.14 -12.65
C GLN A 74 2.33 4.13 -12.01
N GLU A 75 1.60 4.90 -12.81
CA GLU A 75 0.61 5.87 -12.34
C GLU A 75 -0.54 5.21 -11.57
N SER A 76 -0.77 3.90 -11.76
CA SER A 76 -1.79 3.14 -11.03
C SER A 76 -1.43 2.86 -9.57
N TYR A 77 -0.18 3.04 -9.15
CA TYR A 77 0.26 2.76 -7.78
C TYR A 77 1.28 3.78 -7.24
N SER A 78 1.61 4.83 -8.00
CA SER A 78 2.60 5.83 -7.61
C SER A 78 2.16 6.68 -6.41
N PHE A 79 0.86 6.72 -6.09
CA PHE A 79 0.33 7.38 -4.89
C PHE A 79 0.89 6.80 -3.60
N MET A 80 1.27 5.50 -3.59
CA MET A 80 1.89 4.86 -2.43
C MET A 80 3.21 5.53 -2.01
N LYS A 81 3.87 6.29 -2.90
CA LYS A 81 5.07 7.06 -2.56
C LYS A 81 4.82 8.10 -1.48
N GLU A 82 3.58 8.57 -1.34
CA GLU A 82 3.21 9.55 -0.31
C GLU A 82 3.26 8.97 1.11
N LEU A 83 3.23 7.64 1.24
CA LEU A 83 3.29 6.90 2.51
C LEU A 83 4.72 6.48 2.90
N ILE A 84 5.71 6.71 2.04
CA ILE A 84 7.08 6.28 2.31
C ILE A 84 7.66 7.05 3.49
N ARG A 85 8.09 6.33 4.52
CA ARG A 85 8.90 6.86 5.62
C ARG A 85 10.34 6.39 5.49
N ASP A 86 11.27 7.34 5.51
CA ASP A 86 12.70 7.08 5.65
C ASP A 86 13.39 8.23 6.40
N GLU A 87 14.72 8.19 6.54
CA GLU A 87 15.50 9.22 7.23
C GLU A 87 15.33 10.63 6.64
N SER A 88 14.99 10.72 5.36
CA SER A 88 14.88 11.97 4.59
C SER A 88 13.44 12.35 4.22
N ASN A 89 12.49 11.42 4.37
CA ASN A 89 11.11 11.61 3.98
C ASN A 89 10.13 11.37 5.12
N VAL A 90 9.31 12.39 5.39
CA VAL A 90 8.14 12.29 6.27
C VAL A 90 6.91 12.02 5.39
N PRO A 91 6.11 10.98 5.67
CA PRO A 91 4.88 10.68 4.95
C PRO A 91 3.92 11.88 4.89
N LYS A 92 3.19 12.01 3.79
CA LYS A 92 2.20 13.07 3.60
C LYS A 92 1.14 13.11 4.72
N PRO A 93 0.56 12.00 5.19
CA PRO A 93 -0.45 12.05 6.26
C PRO A 93 0.07 12.72 7.54
N VAL A 94 1.35 12.47 7.87
CA VAL A 94 2.01 13.09 9.03
C VAL A 94 2.27 14.58 8.79
N LYS A 95 2.71 14.98 7.60
CA LYS A 95 2.85 16.40 7.24
C LYS A 95 1.52 17.14 7.34
N ASP A 96 0.45 16.50 6.86
CA ASP A 96 -0.90 17.07 6.85
C ASP A 96 -1.45 17.24 8.28
N GLU A 97 -1.26 16.24 9.14
CA GLU A 97 -1.66 16.33 10.56
C GLU A 97 -0.87 17.41 11.31
N LEU A 98 0.46 17.49 11.11
CA LEU A 98 1.26 18.55 11.72
C LEU A 98 0.81 19.94 11.26
N ALA A 99 0.48 20.11 9.98
CA ALA A 99 -0.02 21.37 9.46
C ALA A 99 -1.35 21.77 10.13
N ARG A 100 -2.26 20.81 10.34
CA ARG A 100 -3.53 21.04 11.07
C ARG A 100 -3.28 21.52 12.50
N ILE A 101 -2.39 20.85 13.23
CA ILE A 101 -2.06 21.22 14.62
C ILE A 101 -1.44 22.62 14.68
N ILE A 102 -0.47 22.94 13.82
CA ILE A 102 0.19 24.24 13.78
C ILE A 102 -0.81 25.35 13.47
N ALA A 103 -1.71 25.14 12.50
CA ALA A 103 -2.75 26.11 12.17
C ALA A 103 -3.62 26.43 13.39
N GLY A 104 -4.05 25.42 14.15
CA GLY A 104 -4.85 25.59 15.36
C GLY A 104 -4.12 26.23 16.55
N LEU A 105 -2.78 26.37 16.50
CA LEU A 105 -2.00 27.07 17.53
C LEU A 105 -1.85 28.58 17.26
N ILE A 106 -2.15 29.04 16.05
CA ILE A 106 -2.00 30.44 15.61
C ILE A 106 -3.35 31.19 15.66
N GLU A 107 -4.45 30.46 15.88
CA GLU A 107 -5.80 30.99 16.16
C GLU A 107 -5.97 31.36 17.66
#